data_AF-A0A166W5Q1-F1
#
_entry.id   AF-A0A166W5Q1-F1
#
_cell.length_a   1.000
_cell.length_b   1.000
_cell.length_c   1.000
_cell.angle_alpha   90.00
_cell.angle_beta   90.00
_cell.angle_gamma   90.00
#
_symmetry.space_group_name_H-M   'P 1'
#
loop_
_entity.id
_entity.type
_entity.pdbx_description
1 polymer ?
#
loop_
_entity_poly.entity_id
_entity_poly.type
_entity_poly.pdbx_seq_one_letter_code
_entity_poly.pdbx_strand_id
1 'polypeptide(L)'
;MSSAICRKSIDSTMSHFTVSMGKASVQNNVSLWTTLSQCYDEIAKNFNLQDPEGILSASDSISKVVHATFDHDEHGLIEQNSSSMTNYLDDVTKAHMLAQAVAGMVAFFQKLASHHHGPVTQASFDREVHHFAECELRSAMIRKIEESRLFGRCYTKSQIADLIMGVVEGKVNDAEFTSEDEYQNAIGWATELPARNMGLPWGFSIMALN
;
A
#
# COMPACT_ATOMS: atom_id res chain seq x y z
N MET A 1 14.69 9.33 -12.94
CA MET A 1 13.59 8.61 -13.62
C MET A 1 12.25 9.12 -13.14
N SER A 2 11.20 9.07 -13.98
CA SER A 2 9.95 9.81 -13.78
C SER A 2 9.04 9.18 -12.72
N SER A 3 8.50 10.00 -11.82
CA SER A 3 7.38 9.70 -10.91
C SER A 3 6.24 8.95 -11.62
N ALA A 4 6.03 9.19 -12.92
CA ALA A 4 5.06 8.45 -13.73
C ALA A 4 5.34 6.93 -13.84
N ILE A 5 6.61 6.50 -13.88
CA ILE A 5 6.96 5.07 -13.94
C ILE A 5 6.69 4.40 -12.58
N CYS A 6 7.01 5.11 -11.49
CA CYS A 6 6.73 4.63 -10.14
C CYS A 6 5.22 4.47 -9.94
N ARG A 7 4.43 5.51 -10.27
CA ARG A 7 2.97 5.45 -10.22
C ARG A 7 2.40 4.31 -11.05
N LYS A 8 2.83 4.18 -12.31
CA LYS A 8 2.39 3.08 -13.20
C LYS A 8 2.70 1.70 -12.60
N SER A 9 3.87 1.55 -11.98
CA SER A 9 4.28 0.30 -11.34
C SER A 9 3.45 -0.03 -10.12
N ILE A 10 3.10 0.98 -9.32
CA ILE A 10 2.19 0.80 -8.18
C ILE A 10 0.78 0.43 -8.67
N ASP A 11 0.27 1.14 -9.68
CA ASP A 11 -1.07 0.93 -10.21
C ASP A 11 -1.27 -0.48 -10.78
N SER A 12 -0.23 -1.09 -11.38
CA SER A 12 -0.33 -2.48 -11.89
C SER A 12 -0.57 -3.49 -10.76
N THR A 13 0.08 -3.28 -9.60
CA THR A 13 -0.05 -4.17 -8.44
C THR A 13 -1.39 -4.05 -7.70
N MET A 14 -2.17 -2.99 -7.97
CA MET A 14 -3.47 -2.75 -7.29
C MET A 14 -4.51 -3.85 -7.56
N SER A 15 -4.31 -4.66 -8.60
CA SER A 15 -5.16 -5.82 -8.87
C SER A 15 -5.14 -6.81 -7.70
N HIS A 16 -3.99 -6.97 -7.01
CA HIS A 16 -3.76 -7.92 -5.92
C HIS A 16 -4.37 -7.50 -4.58
N PHE A 17 -4.71 -6.23 -4.43
CA PHE A 17 -5.47 -5.74 -3.29
C PHE A 17 -6.97 -5.95 -3.50
N THR A 18 -7.71 -6.19 -2.43
CA THR A 18 -9.16 -6.18 -2.40
C THR A 18 -9.62 -5.21 -1.32
N VAL A 19 -10.67 -4.45 -1.61
CA VAL A 19 -11.26 -3.53 -0.65
C VAL A 19 -12.70 -3.96 -0.44
N SER A 20 -13.03 -4.37 0.77
CA SER A 20 -14.37 -4.83 1.13
C SER A 20 -14.74 -4.32 2.51
N MET A 21 -15.98 -3.81 2.66
CA MET A 21 -16.51 -3.32 3.94
C MET A 21 -15.60 -2.30 4.67
N GLY A 22 -14.92 -1.42 3.91
CA GLY A 22 -14.03 -0.41 4.48
C GLY A 22 -12.66 -0.95 4.91
N LYS A 23 -12.29 -2.18 4.55
CA LYS A 23 -11.00 -2.80 4.88
C LYS A 23 -10.26 -3.21 3.63
N ALA A 24 -8.95 -3.03 3.66
CA ALA A 24 -8.04 -3.58 2.66
C ALA A 24 -7.68 -5.02 3.03
N SER A 25 -7.62 -5.88 2.02
CA SER A 25 -7.18 -7.26 2.11
C SER A 25 -6.37 -7.65 0.88
N VAL A 26 -5.73 -8.81 0.91
CA VAL A 26 -5.05 -9.42 -0.23
C VAL A 26 -5.99 -10.44 -0.86
N GLN A 27 -5.87 -10.70 -2.17
CA GLN A 27 -6.63 -11.76 -2.81
C GLN A 27 -6.40 -13.12 -2.12
N ASN A 28 -7.47 -13.69 -1.54
CA ASN A 28 -7.44 -14.85 -0.64
C ASN A 28 -7.10 -16.20 -1.30
N ASN A 29 -7.00 -16.27 -2.62
CA ASN A 29 -6.82 -17.52 -3.38
C ASN A 29 -5.35 -17.89 -3.63
N VAL A 30 -4.38 -17.03 -3.25
CA VAL A 30 -2.96 -17.25 -3.51
C VAL A 30 -2.13 -16.92 -2.27
N SER A 31 -0.99 -17.58 -2.09
CA SER A 31 -0.06 -17.27 -1.01
C SER A 31 0.53 -15.86 -1.16
N LEU A 32 0.84 -15.20 -0.03
CA LEU A 32 1.44 -13.86 -0.04
C LEU A 32 2.73 -13.82 -0.86
N TRP A 33 3.59 -14.83 -0.74
CA TRP A 33 4.82 -14.94 -1.52
C TRP A 33 4.56 -14.96 -3.03
N THR A 34 3.59 -15.75 -3.49
CA THR A 34 3.23 -15.78 -4.92
C THR A 34 2.71 -14.43 -5.41
N THR A 35 1.93 -13.73 -4.59
CA THR A 35 1.47 -12.37 -4.89
C THR A 35 2.65 -11.41 -4.99
N LEU A 36 3.59 -11.48 -4.04
CA LEU A 36 4.82 -10.67 -4.08
C LEU A 36 5.65 -10.96 -5.33
N SER A 37 5.75 -12.21 -5.75
CA SER A 37 6.43 -12.57 -7.01
C SER A 37 5.78 -11.98 -8.24
N GLN A 38 4.44 -12.02 -8.30
CA GLN A 38 3.70 -11.40 -9.40
C GLN A 38 3.90 -9.87 -9.42
N CYS A 39 3.80 -9.21 -8.26
CA CYS A 39 4.07 -7.78 -8.13
C CYS A 39 5.49 -7.43 -8.58
N TYR A 40 6.50 -8.18 -8.14
CA TYR A 40 7.89 -7.95 -8.50
C TYR A 40 8.09 -8.01 -10.02
N ASP A 41 7.55 -9.06 -10.67
CA ASP A 41 7.65 -9.21 -12.13
C ASP A 41 6.97 -8.07 -12.88
N GLU A 42 5.81 -7.62 -12.42
CA GLU A 42 5.10 -6.49 -13.02
C GLU A 42 5.87 -5.17 -12.88
N ILE A 43 6.44 -4.91 -11.70
CA ILE A 43 7.25 -3.72 -11.44
C ILE A 43 8.52 -3.76 -12.29
N ALA A 44 9.24 -4.89 -12.31
CA ALA A 44 10.45 -5.06 -13.12
C ALA A 44 10.18 -4.80 -14.61
N LYS A 45 9.06 -5.33 -15.15
CA LYS A 45 8.61 -5.08 -16.52
C LYS A 45 8.30 -3.61 -16.79
N ASN A 46 7.72 -2.90 -15.83
CA ASN A 46 7.39 -1.48 -15.98
C ASN A 46 8.63 -0.58 -15.98
N PHE A 47 9.66 -0.91 -15.19
CA PHE A 47 10.94 -0.20 -15.21
C PHE A 47 11.79 -0.54 -16.44
N ASN A 48 11.61 -1.75 -17.01
CA ASN A 48 12.23 -2.19 -18.26
C ASN A 48 13.75 -1.91 -18.31
N LEU A 49 14.45 -2.26 -17.23
CA LEU A 49 15.90 -2.11 -17.14
C LEU A 49 16.58 -3.12 -18.07
N GLN A 50 17.72 -2.72 -18.65
CA GLN A 50 18.50 -3.62 -19.48
C GLN A 50 19.13 -4.70 -18.61
N ASP A 51 18.70 -5.94 -18.78
CA ASP A 51 19.18 -7.09 -18.01
C ASP A 51 19.55 -8.24 -18.96
N PRO A 52 20.72 -8.16 -19.62
CA PRO A 52 21.13 -9.15 -20.61
C PRO A 52 21.45 -10.52 -19.98
N GLU A 53 21.78 -10.54 -18.70
CA GLU A 53 22.14 -11.75 -17.94
C GLU A 53 20.93 -12.39 -17.24
N GLY A 54 19.75 -11.74 -17.28
CA GLY A 54 18.53 -12.24 -16.65
C GLY A 54 18.59 -12.24 -15.11
N ILE A 55 19.41 -11.36 -14.52
CA ILE A 55 19.61 -11.23 -13.07
C ILE A 55 18.30 -10.86 -12.39
N LEU A 56 17.56 -9.88 -12.93
CA LEU A 56 16.31 -9.44 -12.34
C LEU A 56 15.24 -10.53 -12.39
N SER A 57 15.31 -11.41 -13.40
CA SER A 57 14.40 -12.55 -13.56
C SER A 57 14.83 -13.79 -12.77
N ALA A 58 16.00 -13.77 -12.12
CA ALA A 58 16.47 -14.90 -11.34
C ALA A 58 15.59 -15.11 -10.10
N SER A 59 15.32 -16.37 -9.75
CA SER A 59 14.43 -16.73 -8.63
C SER A 59 14.90 -16.20 -7.27
N ASP A 60 16.21 -15.97 -7.12
CA ASP A 60 16.83 -15.45 -5.89
C ASP A 60 16.68 -13.93 -5.75
N SER A 61 16.51 -13.21 -6.87
CA SER A 61 16.52 -11.75 -6.89
C SER A 61 15.33 -11.14 -6.16
N ILE A 62 14.16 -11.74 -6.27
CA ILE A 62 13.00 -11.33 -5.49
C ILE A 62 13.25 -11.51 -3.99
N SER A 63 13.80 -12.66 -3.57
CA SER A 63 14.09 -12.93 -2.16
C SER A 63 15.03 -11.88 -1.61
N LYS A 64 16.12 -11.58 -2.32
CA LYS A 64 17.04 -10.49 -1.96
C LYS A 64 16.36 -9.13 -1.81
N VAL A 65 15.49 -8.73 -2.74
CA VAL A 65 14.81 -7.42 -2.68
C VAL A 65 13.77 -7.37 -1.56
N VAL A 66 13.02 -8.45 -1.36
CA VAL A 66 12.05 -8.57 -0.27
C VAL A 66 12.77 -8.55 1.08
N HIS A 67 13.85 -9.31 1.25
CA HIS A 67 14.67 -9.28 2.46
C HIS A 67 15.35 -7.94 2.72
N ALA A 68 15.74 -7.22 1.66
CA ALA A 68 16.24 -5.87 1.81
C ALA A 68 15.15 -4.85 2.14
N THR A 69 13.88 -5.19 1.92
CA THR A 69 12.74 -4.36 2.31
C THR A 69 12.39 -4.58 3.78
N PHE A 70 12.19 -5.82 4.20
CA PHE A 70 11.72 -6.15 5.55
C PHE A 70 12.85 -6.35 6.57
N ASP A 71 12.56 -6.17 7.85
CA ASP A 71 13.51 -6.51 8.90
C ASP A 71 13.58 -8.04 9.11
N HIS A 72 14.67 -8.53 9.70
CA HIS A 72 14.98 -9.96 9.76
C HIS A 72 13.89 -10.80 10.45
N ASP A 73 13.18 -10.21 11.41
CA ASP A 73 12.10 -10.87 12.16
C ASP A 73 10.86 -11.14 11.29
N GLU A 74 10.69 -10.37 10.21
CA GLU A 74 9.54 -10.46 9.31
C GLU A 74 9.80 -11.40 8.12
N HIS A 75 11.07 -11.77 7.88
CA HIS A 75 11.48 -12.67 6.80
C HIS A 75 10.80 -14.05 6.92
N GLY A 76 10.72 -14.57 8.15
CA GLY A 76 10.05 -15.84 8.45
C GLY A 76 8.54 -15.80 8.19
N LEU A 77 7.89 -14.64 8.26
CA LEU A 77 6.46 -14.50 7.97
C LEU A 77 6.16 -14.47 6.46
N ILE A 78 7.15 -14.04 5.66
CA ILE A 78 6.99 -13.82 4.22
C ILE A 78 7.41 -15.06 3.41
N GLU A 79 8.53 -15.67 3.76
CA GLU A 79 9.10 -16.81 3.03
C GLU A 79 8.46 -18.16 3.40
N GLN A 80 7.83 -18.26 4.58
CA GLN A 80 7.23 -19.51 5.00
C GLN A 80 6.00 -19.85 4.15
N ASN A 81 6.23 -20.73 3.17
CA ASN A 81 5.25 -21.58 2.49
C ASN A 81 4.41 -22.45 3.44
N SER A 82 4.59 -22.33 4.76
CA SER A 82 3.70 -22.97 5.73
C SER A 82 2.42 -22.15 5.83
N SER A 83 1.40 -22.65 5.14
CA SER A 83 -0.01 -22.29 5.27
C SER A 83 -0.55 -22.29 6.71
N SER A 84 0.23 -22.63 7.72
CA SER A 84 -0.16 -22.50 9.12
C SER A 84 -0.02 -21.06 9.62
N MET A 85 1.15 -20.42 9.53
CA MET A 85 1.41 -19.12 10.20
C MET A 85 0.79 -17.91 9.47
N THR A 86 0.87 -17.86 8.15
CA THR A 86 0.28 -16.76 7.35
C THR A 86 -1.26 -16.81 7.34
N ASN A 87 -1.88 -17.96 7.60
CA ASN A 87 -3.32 -18.07 7.79
C ASN A 87 -3.82 -17.46 9.11
N TYR A 88 -2.93 -17.24 10.09
CA TYR A 88 -3.26 -16.54 11.34
C TYR A 88 -3.10 -15.02 11.25
N LEU A 89 -2.43 -14.51 10.21
CA LEU A 89 -2.39 -13.08 9.95
C LEU A 89 -3.78 -12.64 9.47
N ASP A 90 -4.28 -11.56 10.08
CA ASP A 90 -5.52 -10.97 9.61
C ASP A 90 -5.31 -10.36 8.20
N ASP A 91 -6.42 -10.18 7.49
CA ASP A 91 -6.38 -9.69 6.11
C ASP A 91 -5.77 -8.28 6.00
N VAL A 92 -5.89 -7.50 7.07
CA VAL A 92 -5.37 -6.14 7.17
C VAL A 92 -3.84 -6.16 7.27
N THR A 93 -3.25 -6.99 8.13
CA THR A 93 -1.80 -7.18 8.24
C THR A 93 -1.22 -7.69 6.92
N LYS A 94 -1.88 -8.64 6.25
CA LYS A 94 -1.44 -9.08 4.91
C LYS A 94 -1.42 -7.93 3.91
N ALA A 95 -2.42 -7.05 3.94
CA ALA A 95 -2.47 -5.88 3.06
C ALA A 95 -1.36 -4.87 3.40
N HIS A 96 -1.04 -4.66 4.69
CA HIS A 96 0.10 -3.82 5.10
C HIS A 96 1.41 -4.38 4.56
N MET A 97 1.66 -5.67 4.77
CA MET A 97 2.88 -6.33 4.30
C MET A 97 3.00 -6.25 2.77
N LEU A 98 1.91 -6.49 2.04
CA LEU A 98 1.91 -6.35 0.59
C LEU A 98 2.24 -4.91 0.17
N ALA A 99 1.67 -3.90 0.84
CA ALA A 99 1.95 -2.50 0.53
C ALA A 99 3.40 -2.10 0.84
N GLN A 100 3.96 -2.56 1.96
CA GLN A 100 5.37 -2.35 2.32
C GLN A 100 6.29 -2.96 1.27
N ALA A 101 6.01 -4.19 0.85
CA ALA A 101 6.80 -4.87 -0.17
C ALA A 101 6.73 -4.16 -1.53
N VAL A 102 5.53 -3.78 -1.98
CA VAL A 102 5.36 -3.04 -3.25
C VAL A 102 6.10 -1.70 -3.19
N ALA A 103 5.97 -0.96 -2.09
CA ALA A 103 6.69 0.29 -1.89
C ALA A 103 8.20 0.07 -1.95
N GLY A 104 8.71 -0.96 -1.27
CA GLY A 104 10.13 -1.30 -1.26
C GLY A 104 10.66 -1.72 -2.62
N MET A 105 9.95 -2.58 -3.34
CA MET A 105 10.29 -2.97 -4.70
C MET A 105 10.35 -1.76 -5.64
N VAL A 106 9.33 -0.90 -5.62
CA VAL A 106 9.30 0.30 -6.48
C VAL A 106 10.44 1.26 -6.14
N ALA A 107 10.70 1.50 -4.85
CA ALA A 107 11.80 2.35 -4.40
C ALA A 107 13.16 1.76 -4.80
N PHE A 108 13.35 0.44 -4.64
CA PHE A 108 14.54 -0.27 -5.08
C PHE A 108 14.77 -0.12 -6.59
N PHE A 109 13.77 -0.43 -7.42
CA PHE A 109 13.89 -0.30 -8.87
C PHE A 109 14.12 1.15 -9.29
N GLN A 110 13.50 2.12 -8.61
CA GLN A 110 13.74 3.54 -8.86
C GLN A 110 15.19 3.93 -8.58
N LYS A 111 15.77 3.46 -7.46
CA LYS A 111 17.17 3.71 -7.10
C LYS A 111 18.12 3.01 -8.06
N LEU A 112 17.92 1.72 -8.32
CA LEU A 112 18.69 0.95 -9.29
C LEU A 112 18.71 1.65 -10.65
N ALA A 113 17.57 2.10 -11.14
CA ALA A 113 17.46 2.78 -12.42
C ALA A 113 18.02 4.21 -12.44
N SER A 114 18.19 4.83 -11.27
CA SER A 114 18.75 6.18 -11.15
C SER A 114 20.26 6.16 -10.99
N HIS A 115 20.82 5.14 -10.32
CA HIS A 115 22.25 4.94 -10.16
C HIS A 115 22.91 4.23 -11.35
N HIS A 116 22.11 3.56 -12.20
CA HIS A 116 22.62 2.82 -13.35
C HIS A 116 22.16 3.42 -14.69
N HIS A 117 23.14 3.77 -15.52
CA HIS A 117 22.95 4.22 -16.90
C HIS A 117 23.25 3.14 -17.95
N GLY A 118 23.45 1.89 -17.53
CA GLY A 118 23.84 0.75 -18.38
C GLY A 118 23.14 -0.54 -17.98
N PRO A 119 23.56 -1.70 -18.54
CA PRO A 119 22.97 -2.99 -18.20
C PRO A 119 23.18 -3.31 -16.72
N VAL A 120 22.16 -3.89 -16.11
CA VAL A 120 22.21 -4.43 -14.76
C VAL A 120 23.15 -5.62 -14.77
N THR A 121 24.15 -5.56 -13.89
CA THR A 121 25.10 -6.65 -13.60
C THR A 121 24.83 -7.19 -12.20
N GLN A 122 25.28 -8.43 -11.93
CA GLN A 122 25.12 -9.03 -10.60
C GLN A 122 25.71 -8.15 -9.50
N ALA A 123 26.91 -7.59 -9.72
CA ALA A 123 27.58 -6.72 -8.76
C ALA A 123 26.81 -5.42 -8.50
N SER A 124 26.21 -4.81 -9.53
CA SER A 124 25.36 -3.63 -9.34
C SER A 124 24.09 -3.94 -8.57
N PHE A 125 23.46 -5.08 -8.87
CA PHE A 125 22.25 -5.51 -8.19
C PHE A 125 22.52 -5.79 -6.72
N ASP A 126 23.51 -6.64 -6.40
CA ASP A 126 23.85 -6.96 -5.02
C ASP A 126 24.26 -5.71 -4.23
N ARG A 127 25.02 -4.79 -4.84
CA ARG A 127 25.38 -3.51 -4.20
C ARG A 127 24.14 -2.68 -3.87
N GLU A 128 23.21 -2.54 -4.80
CA GLU A 128 21.99 -1.76 -4.57
C GLU A 128 21.09 -2.41 -3.53
N VAL A 129 21.01 -3.75 -3.50
CA VAL A 129 20.28 -4.50 -2.46
C VAL A 129 20.82 -4.18 -1.07
N HIS A 130 22.14 -4.21 -0.89
CA HIS A 130 22.77 -3.85 0.39
C HIS A 130 22.54 -2.37 0.73
N HIS A 131 22.72 -1.48 -0.24
CA HIS A 131 22.53 -0.05 -0.03
C HIS A 131 21.07 0.30 0.33
N PHE A 132 20.10 -0.39 -0.27
CA PHE A 132 18.69 -0.22 0.01
C PHE A 132 18.32 -0.73 1.41
N ALA A 133 18.86 -1.89 1.82
CA ALA A 133 18.65 -2.44 3.16
C ALA A 133 19.08 -1.47 4.28
N GLU A 134 20.16 -0.72 4.05
CA GLU A 134 20.69 0.28 5.00
C GLU A 134 20.07 1.68 4.82
N CYS A 135 19.20 1.88 3.82
CA CYS A 135 18.69 3.20 3.47
C CYS A 135 17.63 3.69 4.48
N GLU A 136 17.76 4.94 4.96
CA GLU A 136 16.76 5.56 5.85
C GLU A 136 15.36 5.62 5.22
N LEU A 137 15.28 5.73 3.89
CA LEU A 137 14.01 5.70 3.15
C LEU A 137 13.23 4.40 3.41
N ARG A 138 13.92 3.27 3.51
CA ARG A 138 13.32 1.96 3.79
C ARG A 138 12.58 1.99 5.13
N SER A 139 13.28 2.35 6.20
CA SER A 139 12.71 2.39 7.55
C SER A 139 11.58 3.42 7.67
N ALA A 140 11.73 4.60 7.04
CA ALA A 140 10.68 5.62 7.02
C ALA A 140 9.40 5.13 6.31
N MET A 141 9.57 4.42 5.19
CA MET A 141 8.48 3.86 4.39
C MET A 141 7.72 2.75 5.13
N ILE A 142 8.45 1.79 5.73
CA ILE A 142 7.84 0.69 6.51
C ILE A 142 7.00 1.28 7.65
N ARG A 143 7.61 2.18 8.42
CA ARG A 143 6.96 2.83 9.57
C ARG A 143 5.71 3.60 9.17
N LYS A 144 5.77 4.39 8.10
CA LYS A 144 4.63 5.19 7.64
C LYS A 144 3.48 4.32 7.13
N ILE A 145 3.78 3.18 6.50
CA ILE A 145 2.74 2.23 6.09
C ILE A 145 2.15 1.53 7.33
N GLU A 146 2.97 1.11 8.28
CA GLU A 146 2.54 0.42 9.50
C GLU A 146 1.66 1.31 10.41
N GLU A 147 2.02 2.59 10.57
CA GLU A 147 1.24 3.56 11.34
C GLU A 147 -0.07 3.99 10.62
N SER A 148 -0.24 3.61 9.35
CA SER A 148 -1.38 4.03 8.54
C SER A 148 -2.67 3.32 8.92
N ARG A 149 -3.67 4.10 9.34
CA ARG A 149 -5.02 3.59 9.60
C ARG A 149 -5.81 3.26 8.33
N LEU A 150 -5.25 3.60 7.16
CA LEU A 150 -5.92 3.46 5.87
C LEU A 150 -6.37 2.03 5.62
N PHE A 151 -5.59 1.01 5.97
CA PHE A 151 -5.96 -0.38 5.69
C PHE A 151 -7.18 -0.87 6.50
N GLY A 152 -7.45 -0.25 7.65
CA GLY A 152 -8.67 -0.49 8.44
C GLY A 152 -9.86 0.39 8.06
N ARG A 153 -9.64 1.40 7.20
CA ARG A 153 -10.64 2.41 6.74
C ARG A 153 -10.44 2.75 5.27
N CYS A 154 -10.27 1.72 4.44
CA CYS A 154 -9.99 1.86 3.02
C CYS A 154 -11.29 1.73 2.24
N TYR A 155 -11.60 2.72 1.40
CA TYR A 155 -12.80 2.70 0.54
C TYR A 155 -12.46 2.50 -0.92
N THR A 156 -11.25 2.85 -1.35
CA THR A 156 -10.79 2.67 -2.73
C THR A 156 -9.35 2.17 -2.80
N LYS A 157 -9.03 1.41 -3.84
CA LYS A 157 -7.65 0.96 -4.11
C LYS A 157 -6.71 2.14 -4.42
N SER A 158 -7.24 3.25 -4.95
CA SER A 158 -6.45 4.45 -5.23
C SER A 158 -5.83 5.04 -3.96
N GLN A 159 -6.54 4.98 -2.82
CA GLN A 159 -6.00 5.43 -1.53
C GLN A 159 -4.73 4.65 -1.15
N ILE A 160 -4.72 3.33 -1.37
CA ILE A 160 -3.55 2.49 -1.13
C ILE A 160 -2.41 2.88 -2.08
N ALA A 161 -2.71 3.07 -3.37
CA ALA A 161 -1.73 3.48 -4.36
C ALA A 161 -1.12 4.86 -4.04
N ASP A 162 -1.94 5.81 -3.58
CA ASP A 162 -1.52 7.17 -3.17
C ASP A 162 -0.62 7.12 -1.94
N LEU A 163 -0.96 6.29 -0.94
CA LEU A 163 -0.10 6.06 0.23
C LEU A 163 1.27 5.51 -0.19
N ILE A 164 1.29 4.45 -1.00
CA ILE A 164 2.52 3.82 -1.50
C ILE A 164 3.35 4.84 -2.29
N MET A 165 2.72 5.63 -3.17
CA MET A 165 3.41 6.64 -3.94
C MET A 165 4.01 7.73 -3.04
N GLY A 166 3.26 8.19 -2.05
CA GLY A 166 3.71 9.23 -1.11
C GLY A 166 4.94 8.80 -0.30
N VAL A 167 4.99 7.54 0.14
CA VAL A 167 6.15 7.02 0.88
C VAL A 167 7.36 6.80 -0.03
N VAL A 168 7.16 6.31 -1.26
CA VAL A 168 8.25 6.12 -2.24
C VAL A 168 8.90 7.45 -2.64
N GLU A 169 8.09 8.51 -2.82
CA GLU A 169 8.61 9.85 -3.13
C GLU A 169 9.29 10.54 -1.93
N GLY A 170 9.29 9.93 -0.74
CA GLY A 170 9.80 10.54 0.48
C GLY A 170 8.99 11.77 0.89
N LYS A 171 7.74 11.91 0.43
CA LYS A 171 6.83 12.96 0.87
C LYS A 171 6.34 12.60 2.28
N VAL A 172 7.14 13.00 3.25
CA VAL A 172 6.79 12.99 4.69
C VAL A 172 5.85 14.16 4.97
N ASN A 173 4.69 14.17 4.31
CA ASN A 173 3.58 14.98 4.77
C ASN A 173 2.84 14.14 5.82
N ASP A 174 3.03 14.49 7.09
CA ASP A 174 2.20 14.06 8.23
C ASP A 174 0.81 14.76 8.22
N ALA A 175 0.57 15.60 7.21
CA ALA A 175 -0.63 16.43 7.08
C ALA A 175 -1.82 15.74 6.36
N GLU A 176 -1.68 14.51 5.90
CA GLU A 176 -2.63 13.93 4.92
C GLU A 176 -3.63 12.91 5.49
N PHE A 177 -3.80 12.85 6.82
CA PHE A 177 -4.97 12.20 7.45
C PHE A 177 -5.73 13.09 8.44
N THR A 178 -5.48 14.41 8.42
CA THR A 178 -6.30 15.41 9.14
C THR A 178 -7.50 15.90 8.32
N SER A 179 -8.07 15.10 7.42
CA SER A 179 -9.31 15.43 6.71
C SER A 179 -10.41 14.36 6.83
N GLU A 180 -10.36 13.50 7.85
CA GLU A 180 -11.55 12.72 8.24
C GLU A 180 -12.68 13.61 8.82
N ASP A 181 -12.36 14.81 9.31
CA ASP A 181 -13.39 15.81 9.66
C ASP A 181 -14.06 16.43 8.43
N GLU A 182 -13.49 16.31 7.22
CA GLU A 182 -14.08 16.93 6.02
C GLU A 182 -14.98 15.95 5.25
N TYR A 183 -14.66 14.65 5.26
CA TYR A 183 -15.53 13.62 4.68
C TYR A 183 -16.65 13.15 5.61
N GLN A 184 -16.49 13.25 6.95
CA GLN A 184 -17.63 13.09 7.87
C GLN A 184 -18.48 14.35 7.98
N ASN A 185 -17.93 15.56 7.77
CA ASN A 185 -18.77 16.76 7.62
C ASN A 185 -19.49 16.83 6.26
N ALA A 186 -19.00 16.18 5.21
CA ALA A 186 -19.72 16.07 3.94
C ALA A 186 -20.88 15.06 3.96
N ILE A 187 -21.00 14.23 5.00
CA ILE A 187 -22.15 13.33 5.26
C ILE A 187 -22.72 13.62 6.67
N GLY A 188 -22.80 14.89 7.03
CA GLY A 188 -23.17 15.33 8.39
C GLY A 188 -24.11 16.52 8.51
N TRP A 189 -24.64 17.10 7.42
CA TRP A 189 -25.47 18.33 7.49
C TRP A 189 -26.71 18.33 6.56
N ALA A 190 -27.36 17.17 6.39
CA ALA A 190 -28.76 17.13 5.95
C ALA A 190 -29.69 16.64 7.08
N THR A 191 -29.35 16.94 8.33
CA THR A 191 -30.24 16.71 9.49
C THR A 191 -30.05 17.74 10.60
N GLU A 192 -29.90 19.01 10.24
CA GLU A 192 -30.46 20.06 11.10
C GLU A 192 -31.92 20.25 10.72
N LEU A 193 -32.79 19.43 11.33
CA LEU A 193 -34.16 19.84 11.56
C LEU A 193 -34.10 20.95 12.63
N PRO A 194 -34.48 22.21 12.34
CA PRO A 194 -34.83 23.13 13.40
C PRO A 194 -36.12 22.60 14.04
N ALA A 195 -36.00 21.88 15.15
CA ALA A 195 -37.10 21.71 16.08
C ALA A 195 -37.35 23.04 16.81
N ARG A 196 -37.89 24.04 16.09
CA ARG A 196 -38.56 25.20 16.70
C ARG A 196 -39.44 25.92 15.67
N ASN A 197 -40.74 25.80 15.90
CA ASN A 197 -41.86 26.49 15.24
C ASN A 197 -42.17 26.10 13.79
N MET A 198 -42.65 24.86 13.60
CA MET A 198 -43.64 24.61 12.54
C MET A 198 -44.93 25.34 12.96
N GLY A 199 -45.19 26.47 12.31
CA GLY A 199 -46.46 27.18 12.45
C GLY A 199 -47.61 26.27 12.06
N LEU A 200 -48.30 25.72 13.05
CA LEU A 200 -49.64 25.19 12.86
C LEU A 200 -50.56 26.38 12.55
N PRO A 201 -51.36 26.34 11.48
CA PRO A 201 -52.45 27.30 11.33
C PRO A 201 -53.40 27.14 12.52
N TRP A 202 -53.72 28.26 13.16
CA TRP A 202 -54.58 28.34 14.33
C TRP A 202 -55.94 27.71 14.01
N GLY A 203 -56.22 26.50 14.50
CA GLY A 203 -57.54 25.89 14.29
C GLY A 203 -57.77 24.41 14.56
N PHE A 204 -56.80 23.62 15.05
CA PHE A 204 -57.06 22.21 15.35
C PHE A 204 -56.70 21.84 16.80
N SER A 205 -57.75 21.68 17.61
CA SER A 205 -57.68 21.00 18.91
C SER A 205 -57.82 19.50 18.70
N ILE A 206 -56.84 18.70 19.15
CA ILE A 206 -56.97 17.24 19.26
C ILE A 206 -57.42 16.91 20.68
N MET A 207 -58.64 16.40 20.84
CA MET A 207 -59.12 15.81 22.09
C MET A 207 -58.39 14.48 22.34
N ALA A 208 -57.83 14.30 23.53
CA ALA A 208 -57.42 12.98 24.01
C ALA A 208 -58.59 12.34 24.78
N LEU A 209 -59.10 11.24 24.26
CA LEU A 209 -60.00 10.30 24.95
C LEU A 209 -59.15 9.37 25.82
N ASN A 210 -59.36 9.43 27.15
CA ASN A 210 -59.80 8.27 27.95
C ASN A 210 -60.27 8.77 29.32
#